data_AF-A0A0D5XYW0-F1
#
_entry.id   AF-A0A0D5XYW0-F1
#
_cell.length_a   1.000
_cell.length_b   1.000
_cell.length_c   1.000
_cell.angle_alpha   90.00
_cell.angle_beta   90.00
_cell.angle_gamma   90.00
#
_symmetry.space_group_name_H-M   'P 1'
#
loop_
_entity.id
_entity.type
_entity.pdbx_description
1 polymer ?
#
loop_
_entity_poly.entity_id
_entity_poly.type
_entity_poly.pdbx_seq_one_letter_code
_entity_poly.pdbx_strand_id
1 'polypeptide(L)'
;MSPTSWRQSLCDFWRRPPTGYRPGVTLNHLRRDLAALDCTPLEPGLAGFAWADGGFGFEVRERPQAQFLMHLVLCEFRLRVPGTAGPAARIELRHTGAIRRQGVAAQMKQGTPEQAAELLPLLQGDPRLLAALLPLDFQRLSLQRDDQGWLVCLEHFGASEVVNRLPGFRRYIRLSAGQRDALLMTFARLRELLGAH
;
A
#
# COMPACT_ATOMS: atom_id res chain seq x y z
N MET A 1 7.84 24.84 5.35
CA MET A 1 8.51 23.73 6.07
C MET A 1 7.53 23.15 7.08
N SER A 2 7.06 21.92 6.87
CA SER A 2 6.00 21.31 7.69
C SER A 2 6.64 20.41 8.77
N PRO A 3 6.29 20.56 10.07
CA PRO A 3 7.01 19.95 11.20
C PRO A 3 6.81 18.43 11.37
N THR A 4 6.08 17.76 10.50
CA THR A 4 5.78 16.31 10.59
C THR A 4 6.84 15.39 9.96
N SER A 5 7.87 15.95 9.31
CA SER A 5 8.87 15.15 8.57
C SER A 5 9.86 14.38 9.45
N TRP A 6 10.15 14.84 10.66
CA TRP A 6 11.23 14.28 11.50
C TRP A 6 10.86 12.95 12.19
N ARG A 7 9.57 12.58 12.14
CA ARG A 7 9.08 11.28 12.66
C ARG A 7 9.06 10.18 11.60
N GLN A 8 9.26 10.53 10.32
CA GLN A 8 9.53 9.54 9.28
C GLN A 8 10.98 9.07 9.38
N SER A 9 11.15 8.09 10.26
CA SER A 9 12.05 6.95 10.06
C SER A 9 13.53 7.10 10.45
N LEU A 10 13.79 6.96 11.75
CA LEU A 10 15.10 6.50 12.23
C LEU A 10 15.44 5.09 11.71
N CYS A 11 14.44 4.25 11.35
CA CYS A 11 14.69 2.92 10.77
C CYS A 11 15.24 2.97 9.34
N ASP A 12 14.78 3.89 8.49
CA ASP A 12 15.27 4.02 7.12
C ASP A 12 16.71 4.52 7.09
N PHE A 13 17.13 5.28 8.11
CA PHE A 13 18.51 5.76 8.24
C PHE A 13 19.49 4.66 8.69
N TRP A 14 19.06 3.69 9.52
CA TRP A 14 19.95 2.67 10.10
C TRP A 14 19.77 1.24 9.56
N ARG A 15 18.82 0.99 8.63
CA ARG A 15 18.51 -0.32 8.00
C ARG A 15 18.38 -1.52 8.95
N ARG A 16 18.20 -1.30 10.26
CA ARG A 16 18.04 -2.37 11.24
C ARG A 16 16.57 -2.48 11.65
N PRO A 17 15.97 -3.68 11.61
CA PRO A 17 14.62 -3.86 12.12
C PRO A 17 14.56 -3.55 13.62
N PRO A 18 13.42 -3.05 14.12
CA PRO A 18 13.25 -2.75 15.54
C PRO A 18 13.40 -4.01 16.39
N THR A 19 13.98 -3.86 17.59
CA THR A 19 14.05 -4.93 18.58
C THR A 19 12.66 -5.49 18.87
N GLY A 20 12.50 -6.82 18.71
CA GLY A 20 11.23 -7.52 18.91
C GLY A 20 10.37 -7.68 17.65
N TYR A 21 10.80 -7.15 16.49
CA TYR A 21 10.18 -7.47 15.20
C TYR A 21 10.31 -8.97 14.92
N ARG A 22 9.21 -9.58 14.45
CA ARG A 22 9.12 -11.01 14.12
C ARG A 22 8.65 -11.15 12.67
N PRO A 23 9.58 -11.28 11.70
CA PRO A 23 9.23 -11.38 10.30
C PRO A 23 8.20 -12.48 10.03
N GLY A 24 7.16 -12.17 9.27
CA GLY A 24 6.11 -13.10 8.83
C GLY A 24 4.98 -13.33 9.83
N VAL A 25 5.07 -12.83 11.07
CA VAL A 25 3.97 -12.96 12.04
C VAL A 25 2.76 -12.15 11.58
N THR A 26 2.98 -10.91 11.12
CA THR A 26 1.91 -10.05 10.61
C THR A 26 1.31 -10.62 9.32
N LEU A 27 2.15 -11.13 8.41
CA LEU A 27 1.67 -11.82 7.20
C LEU A 27 0.83 -13.06 7.50
N ASN A 28 1.16 -13.83 8.54
CA ASN A 28 0.33 -14.96 8.95
C ASN A 28 -1.05 -14.54 9.48
N HIS A 29 -1.16 -13.35 10.06
CA HIS A 29 -2.47 -12.76 10.37
C HIS A 29 -3.18 -12.31 9.10
N LEU A 30 -2.50 -11.58 8.21
CA LEU A 30 -3.07 -11.12 6.94
C LEU A 30 -3.56 -12.29 6.06
N ARG A 31 -2.83 -13.41 6.02
CA ARG A 31 -3.24 -14.62 5.29
C ARG A 31 -4.62 -15.13 5.72
N ARG A 32 -4.98 -14.96 7.01
CA ARG A 32 -6.31 -15.32 7.52
C ARG A 32 -7.37 -14.30 7.09
N ASP A 33 -7.02 -13.02 7.05
CA ASP A 33 -7.94 -11.97 6.58
C ASP A 33 -8.19 -12.10 5.05
N LEU A 34 -7.19 -12.58 4.31
CA LEU A 34 -7.22 -12.86 2.86
C LEU A 34 -7.47 -14.33 2.52
N ALA A 35 -8.19 -15.09 3.35
CA ALA A 35 -8.33 -16.54 3.21
C ALA A 35 -8.96 -17.04 1.88
N ALA A 36 -9.56 -16.14 1.09
CA ALA A 36 -10.08 -16.45 -0.24
C ALA A 36 -9.00 -16.43 -1.35
N LEU A 37 -7.77 -16.02 -1.02
CA LEU A 37 -6.64 -15.97 -1.94
C LEU A 37 -5.63 -17.05 -1.58
N ASP A 38 -5.01 -17.63 -2.61
CA ASP A 38 -3.84 -18.47 -2.44
C ASP A 38 -2.67 -17.62 -1.97
N CYS A 39 -1.95 -18.12 -0.96
CA CYS A 39 -0.86 -17.42 -0.33
C CYS A 39 0.42 -18.24 -0.46
N THR A 40 1.42 -17.67 -1.13
CA THR A 40 2.74 -18.28 -1.30
C THR A 40 3.78 -17.48 -0.52
N PRO A 41 4.40 -18.03 0.54
CA PRO A 41 5.50 -17.35 1.21
C PRO A 41 6.70 -17.25 0.24
N LEU A 42 7.28 -16.06 0.11
CA LEU A 42 8.42 -15.82 -0.77
C LEU A 42 9.71 -15.66 0.04
N GLU A 43 9.67 -14.81 1.07
CA GLU A 43 10.79 -14.55 1.98
C GLU A 43 10.27 -14.20 3.39
N PRO A 44 11.12 -14.15 4.43
CA PRO A 44 10.72 -13.62 5.73
C PRO A 44 10.16 -12.19 5.63
N GLY A 45 8.86 -12.03 5.88
CA GLY A 45 8.17 -10.74 5.75
C GLY A 45 7.76 -10.38 4.31
N LEU A 46 7.76 -11.34 3.37
CA LEU A 46 7.23 -11.18 2.00
C LEU A 46 6.39 -12.40 1.60
N ALA A 47 5.17 -12.17 1.11
CA ALA A 47 4.32 -13.22 0.56
C ALA A 47 3.60 -12.75 -0.71
N GLY A 48 3.43 -13.67 -1.66
CA GLY A 48 2.57 -13.49 -2.82
C GLY A 48 1.14 -13.93 -2.51
N PHE A 49 0.17 -13.20 -3.05
CA PHE A 49 -1.25 -13.52 -2.97
C PHE A 49 -1.84 -13.53 -4.38
N ALA A 50 -2.63 -14.53 -4.71
CA ALA A 50 -3.29 -14.66 -6.01
C ALA A 50 -4.66 -15.30 -5.87
N TRP A 51 -5.54 -15.06 -6.85
CA TRP A 51 -6.79 -15.80 -6.93
C TRP A 51 -6.51 -17.19 -7.51
N ALA A 52 -7.16 -18.21 -6.93
CA ALA A 52 -7.02 -19.60 -7.36
C ALA A 52 -7.47 -19.86 -8.81
N ASP A 53 -8.37 -19.01 -9.33
CA ASP A 53 -8.92 -19.10 -10.68
C ASP A 53 -8.06 -18.46 -11.77
N GLY A 54 -6.85 -17.98 -11.43
CA GLY A 54 -5.97 -17.31 -12.38
C GLY A 54 -6.29 -15.82 -12.58
N GLY A 55 -6.94 -15.17 -11.61
CA GLY A 55 -6.98 -13.70 -11.50
C GLY A 55 -5.58 -13.06 -11.39
N PHE A 56 -5.49 -11.82 -10.90
CA PHE A 56 -4.17 -11.16 -10.77
C PHE A 56 -3.47 -11.50 -9.46
N GLY A 57 -2.14 -11.55 -9.46
CA GLY A 57 -1.35 -11.64 -8.24
C GLY A 57 -0.97 -10.27 -7.69
N PHE A 58 -0.69 -10.20 -6.39
CA PHE A 58 0.04 -9.10 -5.77
C PHE A 58 0.94 -9.62 -4.65
N GLU A 59 2.01 -8.89 -4.34
CA GLU A 59 2.89 -9.19 -3.22
C GLU A 59 2.53 -8.34 -2.01
N VAL A 60 2.85 -8.82 -0.81
CA VAL A 60 2.75 -8.03 0.41
C VAL A 60 4.05 -8.14 1.19
N ARG A 61 4.66 -6.99 1.48
CA ARG A 61 5.88 -6.87 2.30
C ARG A 61 5.57 -6.22 3.64
N GLU A 62 6.10 -6.81 4.70
CA GLU A 62 6.12 -6.19 6.02
C GLU A 62 7.09 -4.99 6.04
N ARG A 63 6.62 -3.87 6.59
CA ARG A 63 7.38 -2.62 6.71
C ARG A 63 7.45 -2.24 8.19
N PRO A 64 8.43 -2.76 8.93
CA PRO A 64 8.60 -2.41 10.33
C PRO A 64 9.10 -0.96 10.46
N GLN A 65 8.37 -0.15 11.21
CA GLN A 65 8.68 1.25 11.52
C GLN A 65 8.88 1.40 13.03
N ALA A 66 10.11 1.73 13.45
CA ALA A 66 10.38 2.01 14.86
C ALA A 66 9.86 3.38 15.28
N GLN A 67 9.41 3.47 16.52
CA GLN A 67 9.05 4.70 17.21
C GLN A 67 9.60 4.63 18.66
N PHE A 68 9.44 5.71 19.43
CA PHE A 68 9.85 5.71 20.83
C PHE A 68 9.01 4.71 21.64
N LEU A 69 9.67 3.70 22.23
CA LEU A 69 9.07 2.59 23.00
C LEU A 69 8.10 1.66 22.23
N MET A 70 7.92 1.83 20.92
CA MET A 70 7.01 0.99 20.14
C MET A 70 7.53 0.77 18.71
N HIS A 71 6.95 -0.20 18.01
CA HIS A 71 7.08 -0.30 16.57
C HIS A 71 5.76 -0.71 15.93
N LEU A 72 5.58 -0.28 14.67
CA LEU A 72 4.51 -0.71 13.80
C LEU A 72 5.07 -1.66 12.76
N VAL A 73 4.35 -2.71 12.41
CA VAL A 73 4.65 -3.54 11.23
C VAL A 73 3.50 -3.34 10.27
N LEU A 74 3.66 -2.42 9.32
CA LEU A 74 2.67 -2.19 8.27
C LEU A 74 2.80 -3.24 7.17
N CYS A 75 1.75 -3.40 6.38
CA CYS A 75 1.80 -4.16 5.14
C CYS A 75 1.80 -3.20 3.94
N GLU A 76 2.85 -3.30 3.11
CA GLU A 76 2.89 -2.67 1.79
C GLU A 76 2.46 -3.70 0.76
N PHE A 77 1.27 -3.49 0.20
CA PHE A 77 0.70 -4.27 -0.88
C PHE A 77 1.26 -3.76 -2.22
N ARG A 78 1.80 -4.66 -3.03
CA ARG A 78 2.41 -4.36 -4.32
C ARG A 78 1.74 -5.09 -5.46
N LEU A 79 1.20 -4.33 -6.39
CA LEU A 79 0.64 -4.85 -7.63
C LEU A 79 1.51 -4.41 -8.80
N ARG A 80 2.00 -5.38 -9.58
CA ARG A 80 2.58 -5.12 -10.89
C ARG A 80 1.46 -5.09 -11.92
N VAL A 81 1.38 -4.00 -12.67
CA VAL A 81 0.47 -3.84 -13.80
C VAL A 81 1.34 -3.80 -15.05
N PRO A 82 1.39 -4.90 -15.83
CA PRO A 82 2.07 -4.89 -17.11
C PRO A 82 1.43 -3.82 -18.00
N GLY A 83 2.27 -3.03 -18.65
CA GLY A 83 1.85 -1.96 -19.53
C GLY A 83 2.94 -1.67 -20.54
N THR A 84 2.64 -0.77 -21.46
CA THR A 84 3.61 -0.36 -22.48
C THR A 84 4.82 0.27 -21.80
N ALA A 85 6.02 0.02 -22.31
CA ALA A 85 7.20 0.74 -21.84
C ALA A 85 7.00 2.25 -22.08
N GLY A 86 7.42 3.08 -21.14
CA GLY A 86 7.31 4.53 -21.24
C GLY A 86 8.23 5.22 -20.25
N PRO A 87 8.37 6.55 -20.33
CA PRO A 87 9.32 7.26 -19.49
C PRO A 87 8.97 7.10 -18.01
N ALA A 88 10.01 7.01 -17.18
CA ALA A 88 9.88 6.82 -15.75
C ALA A 88 8.98 7.90 -15.14
N ALA A 89 7.96 7.46 -14.42
CA ALA A 89 6.98 8.33 -13.80
C ALA A 89 6.71 7.88 -12.37
N ARG A 90 6.39 8.84 -11.49
CA ARG A 90 5.99 8.58 -10.12
C ARG A 90 4.82 9.46 -9.74
N ILE A 91 3.74 8.85 -9.30
CA ILE A 91 2.54 9.53 -8.83
C ILE A 91 2.30 9.12 -7.38
N GLU A 92 1.96 10.08 -6.52
CA GLU A 92 1.53 9.83 -5.15
C GLU A 92 0.08 10.24 -4.97
N LEU A 93 -0.71 9.37 -4.34
CA LEU A 93 -2.10 9.60 -4.03
C LEU A 93 -2.26 9.76 -2.52
N ARG A 94 -3.11 10.70 -2.10
CA ARG A 94 -3.41 10.99 -0.70
C ARG A 94 -4.88 11.30 -0.52
N HIS A 95 -5.48 10.84 0.59
CA HIS A 95 -6.82 11.26 0.95
C HIS A 95 -6.93 12.78 1.13
N THR A 96 -8.09 13.32 0.79
CA THR A 96 -8.46 14.72 1.01
C THR A 96 -9.68 14.85 1.93
N GLY A 97 -9.84 16.04 2.51
CA GLY A 97 -10.92 16.36 3.46
C GLY A 97 -10.41 16.50 4.89
N ALA A 98 -10.85 17.56 5.59
CA ALA A 98 -10.35 17.90 6.93
C ALA A 98 -11.01 17.08 8.06
N ILE A 99 -12.22 16.56 7.85
CA ILE A 99 -13.04 15.90 8.89
C ILE A 99 -13.42 14.48 8.47
N ARG A 100 -13.78 14.29 7.20
CA ARG A 100 -14.07 12.98 6.58
C ARG A 100 -13.34 12.90 5.25
N ARG A 101 -12.93 11.69 4.87
CA ARG A 101 -12.33 11.43 3.55
C ARG A 101 -13.41 11.70 2.48
N GLN A 102 -13.18 12.71 1.65
CA GLN A 102 -14.14 13.14 0.60
C GLN A 102 -13.61 12.88 -0.81
N GLY A 103 -12.30 12.65 -0.95
CA GLY A 103 -11.70 12.34 -2.22
C GLY A 103 -10.25 11.92 -2.07
N VAL A 104 -9.56 11.93 -3.20
CA VAL A 104 -8.14 11.60 -3.31
C VAL A 104 -7.49 12.67 -4.18
N ALA A 105 -6.38 13.23 -3.72
CA ALA A 105 -5.50 14.07 -4.52
C ALA A 105 -4.37 13.20 -5.07
N ALA A 106 -4.09 13.34 -6.36
CA ALA A 106 -2.96 12.71 -7.02
C ALA A 106 -1.94 13.78 -7.42
N GLN A 107 -0.66 13.54 -7.14
CA GLN A 107 0.41 14.45 -7.48
C GLN A 107 1.53 13.69 -8.20
N MET A 108 1.93 14.19 -9.37
CA MET A 108 3.12 13.70 -10.05
C MET A 108 4.38 14.21 -9.34
N LYS A 109 5.26 13.28 -8.98
CA LYS A 109 6.58 13.52 -8.35
C LYS A 109 7.73 13.39 -9.35
N GLN A 110 7.51 12.63 -10.40
CA GLN A 110 8.44 12.42 -11.51
C GLN A 110 7.61 12.08 -12.75
N GLY A 111 8.03 12.56 -13.93
CA GLY A 111 7.32 12.37 -15.19
C GLY A 111 7.21 13.68 -15.96
N THR A 112 6.52 13.64 -17.11
CA THR A 112 6.31 14.82 -17.96
C THR A 112 4.96 15.50 -17.68
N PRO A 113 4.81 16.80 -18.00
CA PRO A 113 3.54 17.50 -17.87
C PRO A 113 2.40 16.85 -18.66
N GLU A 114 2.69 16.25 -19.82
CA GLU A 114 1.72 15.58 -20.67
C GLU A 114 1.18 14.32 -19.99
N GLN A 115 2.08 13.49 -19.41
CA GLN A 115 1.67 12.34 -18.60
C GLN A 115 0.83 12.76 -17.39
N ALA A 116 1.17 13.90 -16.77
CA ALA A 116 0.41 14.43 -15.65
C ALA A 116 -1.00 14.87 -16.07
N ALA A 117 -1.12 15.55 -17.20
CA ALA A 117 -2.39 16.03 -17.74
C ALA A 117 -3.35 14.89 -18.09
N GLU A 118 -2.83 13.73 -18.48
CA GLU A 118 -3.62 12.54 -18.78
C GLU A 118 -3.99 11.74 -17.52
N LEU A 119 -3.00 11.38 -16.68
CA LEU A 119 -3.20 10.42 -15.59
C LEU A 119 -3.82 11.02 -14.33
N LEU A 120 -3.49 12.26 -13.98
CA LEU A 120 -3.95 12.82 -12.71
C LEU A 120 -5.48 13.03 -12.68
N PRO A 121 -6.13 13.58 -13.72
CA PRO A 121 -7.59 13.70 -13.75
C PRO A 121 -8.29 12.34 -13.70
N LEU A 122 -7.73 11.33 -14.38
CA LEU A 122 -8.28 9.97 -14.39
C LEU A 122 -8.28 9.36 -12.98
N LEU A 123 -7.15 9.44 -12.28
CA LEU A 123 -6.98 8.89 -10.93
C LEU A 123 -7.81 9.64 -9.87
N GLN A 124 -8.05 10.93 -10.07
CA GLN A 124 -8.83 11.75 -9.14
C GLN A 124 -10.34 11.71 -9.43
N GLY A 125 -10.73 11.44 -10.68
CA GLY A 125 -12.09 11.54 -11.16
C GLY A 125 -12.82 10.21 -11.33
N ASP A 126 -12.13 9.07 -11.37
CA ASP A 126 -12.77 7.76 -11.58
C ASP A 126 -13.65 7.36 -10.38
N PRO A 127 -14.99 7.27 -10.53
CA PRO A 127 -15.89 7.04 -9.41
C PRO A 127 -15.69 5.66 -8.76
N ARG A 128 -15.32 4.64 -9.56
CA ARG A 128 -15.10 3.28 -9.06
C ARG A 128 -13.84 3.20 -8.22
N LEU A 129 -12.76 3.86 -8.65
CA LEU A 129 -11.52 3.96 -7.90
C LEU A 129 -11.73 4.73 -6.59
N LEU A 130 -12.43 5.86 -6.62
CA LEU A 130 -12.72 6.63 -5.41
C LEU A 130 -13.57 5.83 -4.42
N ALA A 131 -14.63 5.15 -4.88
CA ALA A 131 -15.47 4.32 -4.03
C ALA A 131 -14.68 3.19 -3.35
N ALA A 132 -13.68 2.63 -4.04
CA ALA A 132 -12.80 1.59 -3.49
C ALA A 132 -11.70 2.15 -2.58
N LEU A 133 -11.18 3.36 -2.84
CA LEU A 133 -10.12 3.97 -2.02
C LEU A 133 -10.64 4.56 -0.71
N LEU A 134 -11.80 5.20 -0.70
CA LEU A 134 -12.29 5.94 0.48
C LEU A 134 -12.46 5.10 1.77
N PRO A 135 -12.90 3.83 1.70
CA PRO A 135 -12.97 2.95 2.88
C PRO A 135 -11.59 2.54 3.43
N LEU A 136 -10.55 2.61 2.61
CA LEU A 136 -9.19 2.22 3.00
C LEU A 136 -8.56 3.29 3.89
N ASP A 137 -7.76 2.83 4.86
CA ASP A 137 -6.92 3.70 5.68
C ASP A 137 -5.47 3.52 5.27
N PHE A 138 -5.13 4.07 4.10
CA PHE A 138 -3.76 3.99 3.58
C PHE A 138 -2.92 5.17 4.05
N GLN A 139 -1.69 4.87 4.47
CA GLN A 139 -0.67 5.88 4.78
C GLN A 139 -0.05 6.43 3.50
N ARG A 140 0.14 5.56 2.51
CA ARG A 140 0.78 5.87 1.24
C ARG A 140 0.15 5.04 0.13
N LEU A 141 -0.13 5.70 -0.99
CA LEU A 141 -0.38 5.05 -2.26
C LEU A 141 0.53 5.70 -3.30
N SER A 142 1.41 4.93 -3.92
CA SER A 142 2.32 5.42 -4.96
C SER A 142 2.27 4.53 -6.18
N LEU A 143 2.31 5.14 -7.35
CA LEU A 143 2.39 4.49 -8.65
C LEU A 143 3.75 4.84 -9.24
N GLN A 144 4.53 3.83 -9.62
CA GLN A 144 5.85 4.00 -10.20
C GLN A 144 5.91 3.28 -11.53
N ARG A 145 6.29 3.98 -12.60
CA ARG A 145 6.46 3.39 -13.92
C ARG A 145 7.93 3.08 -14.17
N ASP A 146 8.19 1.86 -14.63
CA ASP A 146 9.47 1.40 -15.13
C ASP A 146 9.28 0.75 -16.51
N ASP A 147 10.35 0.15 -17.05
CA ASP A 147 10.35 -0.49 -18.37
C ASP A 147 9.40 -1.68 -18.49
N GLN A 148 8.87 -2.19 -17.37
CA GLN A 148 7.96 -3.34 -17.30
C GLN A 148 6.51 -2.92 -17.00
N GLY A 149 6.22 -1.61 -17.00
CA GLY A 149 4.91 -1.04 -16.72
C GLY A 149 4.85 -0.38 -15.35
N TRP A 150 3.72 -0.54 -14.66
CA TRP A 150 3.46 0.14 -13.39
C TRP A 150 3.64 -0.78 -12.19
N LEU A 151 4.25 -0.24 -11.15
CA LEU A 151 4.26 -0.78 -9.80
C LEU A 151 3.37 0.11 -8.92
N VAL A 152 2.27 -0.47 -8.43
CA VAL A 152 1.39 0.13 -7.43
C VAL A 152 1.88 -0.32 -6.06
N CYS A 153 2.21 0.61 -5.17
CA CYS A 153 2.52 0.34 -3.78
C CYS A 153 1.50 1.02 -2.87
N LEU A 154 0.79 0.23 -2.06
CA LEU A 154 -0.20 0.71 -1.09
C LEU A 154 0.20 0.27 0.33
N GLU A 155 0.57 1.22 1.18
CA GLU A 155 0.82 0.99 2.61
C GLU A 155 -0.47 1.23 3.40
N HIS A 156 -0.99 0.19 4.05
CA HIS A 156 -2.30 0.24 4.73
C HIS A 156 -2.17 0.05 6.24
N PHE A 157 -2.97 0.78 7.03
CA PHE A 157 -3.00 0.65 8.49
C PHE A 157 -3.78 -0.59 8.97
N GLY A 158 -4.85 -0.97 8.28
CA GLY A 158 -5.43 -2.31 8.44
C GLY A 158 -4.44 -3.36 7.95
N ALA A 159 -4.46 -4.55 8.56
CA ALA A 159 -3.43 -5.58 8.43
C ALA A 159 -2.05 -5.23 9.02
N SER A 160 -1.99 -4.25 9.92
CA SER A 160 -0.75 -3.92 10.62
C SER A 160 -0.67 -4.54 12.01
N GLU A 161 0.53 -4.63 12.54
CA GLU A 161 0.78 -4.99 13.92
C GLU A 161 1.36 -3.81 14.70
N VAL A 162 0.81 -3.57 15.88
CA VAL A 162 1.30 -2.58 16.84
C VAL A 162 1.98 -3.32 17.97
N VAL A 163 3.24 -2.99 18.24
CA VAL A 163 4.01 -3.57 19.34
C VAL A 163 4.51 -2.45 20.23
N ASN A 164 4.04 -2.42 21.47
CA ASN A 164 4.47 -1.47 22.49
C ASN A 164 5.33 -2.17 23.56
N ARG A 165 6.37 -1.48 24.04
CA ARG A 165 7.24 -1.97 25.12
C ARG A 165 6.71 -1.56 26.49
N LEU A 166 6.00 -0.44 26.61
CA LEU A 166 5.48 0.04 27.91
C LEU A 166 4.15 0.81 27.77
N PRO A 167 3.01 0.27 28.27
CA PRO A 167 2.85 -1.10 28.75
C PRO A 167 3.12 -2.11 27.62
N GLY A 168 3.65 -3.28 27.98
CA GLY A 168 4.00 -4.31 27.01
C GLY A 168 2.77 -4.91 26.34
N PHE A 169 2.62 -4.75 25.03
CA PHE A 169 1.60 -5.45 24.26
C PHE A 169 1.97 -5.62 22.80
N ARG A 170 1.30 -6.56 22.15
CA ARG A 170 1.33 -6.79 20.70
C ARG A 170 -0.11 -6.96 20.23
N ARG A 171 -0.52 -6.17 19.26
CA ARG A 171 -1.89 -6.18 18.74
C ARG A 171 -1.88 -6.13 17.23
N TYR A 172 -2.53 -7.12 16.62
CA TYR A 172 -2.85 -7.07 15.20
C TYR A 172 -4.12 -6.26 14.96
N ILE A 173 -4.08 -5.35 13.98
CA ILE A 173 -5.22 -4.58 13.50
C ILE A 173 -5.76 -5.31 12.28
N ARG A 174 -6.90 -6.00 12.45
CA ARG A 174 -7.51 -6.81 11.40
C ARG A 174 -7.90 -5.98 10.19
N LEU A 175 -7.69 -6.55 9.01
CA LEU A 175 -8.30 -6.08 7.78
C LEU A 175 -9.76 -6.55 7.78
N SER A 176 -10.70 -5.62 7.93
CA SER A 176 -12.12 -5.98 7.90
C SER A 176 -12.54 -6.51 6.53
N ALA A 177 -13.65 -7.25 6.45
CA ALA A 177 -14.17 -7.73 5.17
C ALA A 177 -14.40 -6.57 4.17
N GLY A 178 -14.99 -5.46 4.62
CA GLY A 178 -15.18 -4.28 3.78
C GLY A 178 -13.88 -3.64 3.32
N GLN A 179 -12.85 -3.57 4.17
CA GLN A 179 -11.53 -3.06 3.76
C GLN A 179 -10.80 -4.02 2.81
N ARG A 180 -10.94 -5.34 3.02
CA ARG A 180 -10.43 -6.35 2.10
C ARG A 180 -11.04 -6.16 0.72
N ASP A 181 -12.37 -6.11 0.64
CA ASP A 181 -13.05 -6.01 -0.64
C ASP A 181 -12.70 -4.68 -1.35
N ALA A 182 -12.64 -3.58 -0.60
CA ALA A 182 -12.18 -2.27 -1.08
C ALA A 182 -10.72 -2.28 -1.59
N LEU A 183 -9.83 -3.01 -0.93
CA LEU A 183 -8.43 -3.17 -1.35
C LEU A 183 -8.34 -3.92 -2.69
N LEU A 184 -9.05 -5.05 -2.79
CA LEU A 184 -9.06 -5.86 -4.02
C LEU A 184 -9.70 -5.09 -5.19
N MET A 185 -10.78 -4.36 -4.94
CA MET A 185 -11.41 -3.49 -5.95
C MET A 185 -10.49 -2.35 -6.40
N THR A 186 -9.74 -1.75 -5.46
CA THR A 186 -8.75 -0.72 -5.77
C THR A 186 -7.68 -1.29 -6.71
N PHE A 187 -7.16 -2.47 -6.42
CA PHE A 187 -6.15 -3.12 -7.24
C PHE A 187 -6.68 -3.51 -8.62
N ALA A 188 -7.89 -4.08 -8.69
CA ALA A 188 -8.55 -4.38 -9.95
C ALA A 188 -8.71 -3.11 -10.81
N ARG A 189 -9.21 -2.02 -10.21
CA ARG A 189 -9.45 -0.77 -10.94
C ARG A 189 -8.16 -0.07 -11.36
N LEU A 190 -7.15 -0.03 -10.50
CA LEU A 190 -5.83 0.52 -10.86
C LEU A 190 -5.17 -0.29 -11.98
N ARG A 191 -5.31 -1.62 -11.98
CA ARG A 191 -4.83 -2.46 -13.08
C ARG A 191 -5.48 -2.09 -14.41
N GLU A 192 -6.80 -1.87 -14.43
CA GLU A 192 -7.52 -1.45 -15.63
C GLU A 192 -7.10 -0.06 -16.11
N LEU A 193 -7.04 0.91 -15.20
CA LEU A 193 -6.66 2.28 -15.54
C LEU A 193 -5.22 2.35 -16.03
N LEU A 194 -4.27 1.75 -15.31
CA LEU A 194 -2.85 1.83 -15.62
C LEU A 194 -2.43 0.91 -16.77
N GLY A 195 -3.13 -0.20 -16.99
CA GLY A 195 -2.84 -1.08 -18.14
C GLY A 195 -3.09 -0.41 -19.50
N ALA A 196 -3.86 0.69 -19.52
CA ALA A 196 -4.09 1.49 -20.71
C ALA A 196 -2.99 2.55 -20.98
N HIS A 197 -2.03 2.75 -20.06
CA HIS A 197 -1.04 3.84 -20.13
C HIS A 197 0.40 3.37 -19.93
#